data_AF-A0A2H0NM48-F1
#
_entry.id   AF-A0A2H0NM48-F1
#
_cell.length_a   1.000
_cell.length_b   1.000
_cell.length_c   1.000
_cell.angle_alpha   90.00
_cell.angle_beta   90.00
_cell.angle_gamma   90.00
#
_symmetry.space_group_name_H-M   'P 1'
#
loop_
_entity.id
_entity.type
_entity.pdbx_description
1 polymer ?
#
loop_
_entity_poly.entity_id
_entity_poly.type
_entity_poly.pdbx_seq_one_letter_code
_entity_poly.pdbx_strand_id
1 'polypeptide(L)' 'MKLTFLDFEQQVAELENKIEQLRYVQDDSALDISDEISRLQKKSQTLTKDIYAKL' A
#
# COMPACT_ATOMS: atom_id res chain seq x y z
N MET A 1 -1.86 -16.58 -4.57
CA MET A 1 -1.78 -16.03 -5.94
C MET A 1 -0.87 -14.82 -5.85
N LYS A 2 0.28 -14.81 -6.55
CA LYS A 2 1.20 -13.66 -6.51
C LYS A 2 0.48 -12.48 -7.21
N LEU A 3 0.30 -11.36 -6.51
CA LEU A 3 -0.13 -10.12 -7.14
C LEU A 3 0.99 -9.69 -8.08
N THR A 4 0.79 -9.87 -9.38
CA THR A 4 1.71 -9.34 -10.40
C THR A 4 1.22 -7.95 -10.76
N PHE A 5 1.95 -6.92 -10.33
CA PHE A 5 1.66 -5.54 -10.69
C PHE A 5 2.12 -5.27 -12.12
N LEU A 6 1.32 -4.50 -12.87
CA LEU A 6 1.69 -4.02 -14.20
C LEU A 6 2.75 -2.91 -14.08
N ASP A 7 3.47 -2.61 -15.15
CA ASP A 7 4.55 -1.62 -15.14
C ASP A 7 4.07 -0.21 -14.72
N PHE A 8 2.82 0.13 -15.07
CA PHE A 8 2.20 1.40 -14.67
C PHE A 8 1.70 1.39 -13.22
N GLU A 9 1.65 0.23 -12.56
CA GLU A 9 1.24 0.06 -11.17
C GLU A 9 2.44 -0.01 -10.20
N GLN A 10 3.68 0.15 -10.68
CA GLN A 10 4.88 0.03 -9.83
C GLN A 10 4.83 0.95 -8.60
N GLN A 11 4.32 2.18 -8.75
CA GLN A 11 4.18 3.11 -7.62
C GLN A 11 3.15 2.64 -6.58
N VAL A 12 2.11 1.91 -7.02
CA VAL A 12 1.11 1.28 -6.12
C VAL A 12 1.74 0.06 -5.45
N ALA A 13 2.47 -0.75 -6.21
CA ALA A 13 3.16 -1.94 -5.72
C ALA A 13 4.13 -1.60 -4.57
N GLU A 14 4.91 -0.53 -4.73
CA GLU A 14 5.82 -0.05 -3.68
C GLU A 14 5.08 0.39 -2.41
N LEU A 15 3.95 1.09 -2.57
CA LEU A 15 3.10 1.52 -1.46
C LEU A 15 2.48 0.33 -0.72
N GLU A 16 1.94 -0.66 -1.44
CA GLU A 16 1.38 -1.88 -0.85
C GLU A 16 2.44 -2.69 -0.10
N ASN A 17 3.63 -2.88 -0.69
CA ASN A 17 4.74 -3.54 -0.01
C ASN A 17 5.14 -2.83 1.30
N LYS A 18 5.14 -1.48 1.29
CA LYS A 18 5.44 -0.70 2.49
C LYS A 18 4.35 -0.86 3.56
N ILE A 19 3.09 -0.92 3.16
CA ILE A 19 1.96 -1.17 4.06
C ILE A 19 2.06 -2.55 4.68
N GLU A 20 2.40 -3.57 3.90
CA GLU A 20 2.58 -4.95 4.38
C GLU A 20 3.72 -5.06 5.40
N GLN A 21 4.86 -4.40 5.13
CA GLN A 21 5.97 -4.33 6.08
C GLN A 21 5.57 -3.63 7.39
N LEU A 22 4.83 -2.52 7.31
CA LEU A 22 4.34 -1.83 8.50
C LEU A 22 3.35 -2.68 9.30
N ARG A 23 2.47 -3.44 8.64
CA ARG A 23 1.56 -4.38 9.31
C ARG A 23 2.34 -5.48 10.04
N TYR A 24 3.38 -6.02 9.40
CA TYR A 24 4.23 -7.03 10.04
C TYR A 24 4.95 -6.47 11.28
N VAL A 25 5.49 -5.25 11.21
CA VAL A 25 6.13 -4.59 12.35
C VAL A 25 5.12 -4.24 13.45
N GLN A 26 3.88 -3.89 13.09
CA GLN A 26 2.81 -3.65 14.06
C GLN A 26 2.49 -4.89 14.88
N ASP A 27 2.39 -6.05 14.24
CA ASP A 27 2.07 -7.31 14.93
C ASP A 27 3.17 -7.70 15.94
N ASP A 28 4.42 -7.31 15.68
CA ASP A 28 5.59 -7.57 16.54
C ASP A 28 5.91 -6.42 17.53
N SER A 29 5.18 -5.29 17.51
CA SER A 29 5.51 -4.09 18.31
C SER A 29 4.32 -3.56 19.11
N ALA A 30 4.59 -3.02 20.31
CA ALA A 30 3.58 -2.29 21.09
C ALA A 30 3.25 -0.89 20.54
N LEU A 31 3.84 -0.50 19.40
CA LEU A 31 3.61 0.79 18.76
C LEU A 31 2.29 0.76 17.96
N ASP A 32 1.39 1.68 18.29
CA ASP A 32 0.18 1.89 17.50
C ASP A 32 0.51 2.71 16.25
N ILE A 33 0.64 2.01 15.12
CA ILE A 33 0.85 2.59 13.79
C ILE A 33 -0.38 2.41 12.87
N SER A 34 -1.54 2.10 13.45
CA SER A 34 -2.79 1.85 12.73
C SER A 34 -3.22 3.05 11.87
N ASP A 35 -3.02 4.26 12.38
CA ASP A 35 -3.34 5.51 11.68
C ASP A 35 -2.45 5.74 10.46
N GLU A 36 -1.16 5.43 10.57
CA GLU A 36 -0.21 5.57 9.47
C GLU A 36 -0.47 4.54 8.37
N ILE A 37 -0.75 3.29 8.76
CA ILE A 37 -1.19 2.23 7.85
C ILE A 37 -2.46 2.66 7.11
N SER A 38 -3.44 3.21 7.82
CA SER A 38 -4.70 3.68 7.23
C SER A 38 -4.48 4.83 6.23
N ARG A 39 -3.59 5.77 6.55
CA ARG A 39 -3.21 6.86 5.64
C ARG A 39 -2.56 6.34 4.38
N LEU A 40 -1.62 5.41 4.51
CA LEU A 40 -0.93 4.80 3.37
C LEU A 40 -1.89 3.97 2.50
N GLN A 41 -2.80 3.21 3.10
CA GLN A 41 -3.84 2.47 2.36
C GLN A 41 -4.74 3.40 1.55
N LYS A 42 -5.20 4.52 2.15
CA LYS A 42 -6.00 5.51 1.42
C LYS A 42 -5.23 6.14 0.26
N LYS A 43 -3.94 6.42 0.45
CA LYS A 43 -3.06 6.93 -0.61
C LYS A 43 -2.89 5.92 -1.73
N SER A 44 -2.63 4.65 -1.41
CA SER A 44 -2.52 3.55 -2.38
C SER A 44 -3.79 3.44 -3.22
N GLN A 45 -4.96 3.34 -2.58
CA GLN A 45 -6.25 3.26 -3.28
C GLN A 45 -6.52 4.45 -4.20
N THR A 46 -6.19 5.67 -3.75
CA THR A 46 -6.36 6.88 -4.56
C THR A 46 -5.43 6.84 -5.78
N LEU A 47 -4.17 6.49 -5.58
CA LEU A 47 -3.18 6.40 -6.65
C LEU A 47 -3.57 5.34 -7.68
N THR A 48 -4.01 4.16 -7.23
CA THR A 48 -4.54 3.11 -8.11
C THR A 48 -5.70 3.64 -8.94
N LYS A 49 -6.67 4.28 -8.30
CA LYS A 49 -7.82 4.85 -9.00
C LYS A 49 -7.39 5.89 -10.04
N ASP A 50 -6.45 6.76 -9.71
CA ASP A 50 -5.95 7.81 -10.61
C ASP A 50 -5.16 7.24 -11.80
N ILE A 51 -4.40 6.16 -11.59
CA ILE A 51 -3.68 5.44 -12.64
C ILE A 51 -4.67 4.82 -13.62
N TYR A 52 -5.66 4.08 -13.11
CA TYR A 52 -6.68 3.43 -13.94
C TYR A 52 -7.62 4.43 -14.62
N ALA A 53 -7.87 5.60 -14.02
CA ALA A 53 -8.68 6.65 -14.62
C ALA A 53 -8.00 7.34 -15.83
N LYS A 54 -6.69 7.13 -16.02
CA LYS A 54 -5.91 7.69 -17.14
C LYS A 54 -5.70 6.70 -18.30
N LEU A 55 -6.26 5.50 -18.20
CA LEU A 55 -6.28 4.47 -19.24
C LEU A 55 -7.56 4.57 -20.06
#